data_AF-A0A9P7FU02-F1
#
_entry.id   AF-A0A9P7FU02-F1
#
_cell.length_a   1.000
_cell.length_b   1.000
_cell.length_c   1.000
_cell.angle_alpha   90.00
_cell.angle_beta   90.00
_cell.angle_gamma   90.00
#
_symmetry.space_group_name_H-M   'P 1'
#
loop_
_entity.id
_entity.type
_entity.pdbx_description
1 polymer ?
#
loop_
_entity_poly.entity_id
_entity_poly.type
_entity_poly.pdbx_seq_one_letter_code
_entity_poly.pdbx_strand_id
1 'polypeptide(L)'
;MTSAQSRIAETLEVFYGAADRSSDGAMAGHAYKRSVDDLDAGFGRELDVPYQTAISEPLGKMCAYFPVVNEHIAKRNKKLLDYDSARSKLRKLIDKPSEDPTKLPKAQQENDEAKEVFDILNDQLIAELPQLLDLRVPYFDPSFEAMIRMQAKFAEEGYEKLSGVQR
;
A
#
# COMPACT_ATOMS: atom_id res chain seq x y z
N MET A 1 8.56 19.11 10.43
CA MET A 1 7.89 20.38 10.10
C MET A 1 8.13 20.74 8.65
N THR A 2 7.46 21.76 8.10
CA THR A 2 7.76 22.20 6.73
C THR A 2 9.06 23.01 6.73
N SER A 3 9.87 22.87 5.68
CA SER A 3 11.10 23.66 5.51
C SER A 3 10.86 25.18 5.57
N ALA A 4 9.62 25.61 5.32
CA ALA A 4 9.18 26.99 5.47
C ALA A 4 9.18 27.46 6.94
N GLN A 5 8.77 26.64 7.90
CA GLN A 5 8.73 27.00 9.32
C GLN A 5 10.13 27.18 9.90
N SER A 6 11.06 26.27 9.58
CA SER A 6 12.47 26.40 9.98
C SER A 6 13.10 27.67 9.40
N ARG A 7 12.83 27.97 8.11
CA ARG A 7 13.36 29.17 7.46
C ARG A 7 12.82 30.47 8.05
N ILE A 8 11.54 30.51 8.45
CA ILE A 8 10.96 31.66 9.16
C ILE A 8 11.63 31.83 10.52
N ALA A 9 11.82 30.74 11.28
CA ALA A 9 12.49 30.77 12.57
C ALA A 9 13.95 31.25 12.48
N GLU A 10 14.71 30.77 11.50
CA GLU A 10 16.07 31.24 11.21
C GLU A 10 16.09 32.72 10.88
N THR A 11 15.16 33.17 10.04
CA THR A 11 15.07 34.58 9.63
C THR A 11 14.74 35.47 10.83
N LEU A 12 13.79 35.07 11.68
CA LEU A 12 13.45 35.80 12.91
C LEU A 12 14.64 35.87 13.87
N GLU A 13 15.39 34.78 14.05
CA GLU A 13 16.60 34.81 14.87
C GLU A 13 17.66 35.77 14.31
N VAL A 14 17.83 35.84 12.98
CA VAL A 14 18.78 36.79 12.37
C VAL A 14 18.40 38.24 12.66
N PHE A 15 17.10 38.58 12.59
CA PHE A 15 16.63 39.94 12.86
C PHE A 15 16.72 40.33 14.34
N TYR A 16 16.39 39.42 15.25
CA TYR A 16 16.27 39.71 16.68
C TYR A 16 17.51 39.31 17.50
N GLY A 17 18.38 38.44 16.98
CA GLY A 17 19.62 37.99 17.64
C GLY A 17 20.81 38.96 17.51
N ALA A 18 20.71 39.93 16.60
CA ALA A 18 21.68 41.02 16.45
C ALA A 18 21.36 42.26 17.32
N ALA A 19 20.14 42.34 17.87
CA ALA A 19 19.74 43.34 18.83
C ALA A 19 20.25 42.99 20.24
N ASP A 20 20.09 43.90 21.21
CA ASP A 20 20.40 43.61 22.61
C ASP A 20 19.78 42.27 23.04
N ARG A 21 20.62 41.31 23.44
CA ARG A 21 20.23 39.92 23.72
C ARG A 21 19.25 39.82 24.89
N SER A 22 19.16 40.86 25.72
CA SER A 22 18.18 41.00 26.80
C SER A 22 16.84 41.61 26.38
N SER A 23 16.67 42.04 25.12
CA SER A 23 15.40 42.58 24.68
C SER A 23 14.32 41.49 24.60
N ASP A 24 13.08 41.85 24.95
CA ASP A 24 11.93 40.93 24.90
C ASP A 24 11.75 40.29 23.52
N GLY A 25 12.06 41.04 22.44
CA GLY A 25 12.03 40.55 21.07
C GLY A 25 13.11 39.51 20.75
N ALA A 26 14.33 39.68 21.27
CA ALA A 26 15.40 38.69 21.15
C ALA A 26 15.05 37.40 21.89
N MET A 27 14.51 37.52 23.12
CA MET A 27 14.09 36.36 23.90
C MET A 27 12.95 35.58 23.23
N ALA A 28 11.93 36.28 22.72
CA ALA A 28 10.82 35.65 21.99
C ALA A 28 11.28 34.99 20.68
N GLY A 29 12.19 35.63 19.93
CA GLY A 29 12.76 35.06 18.71
C GLY A 29 13.55 33.77 18.96
N HIS A 30 14.39 33.74 20.00
CA HIS A 30 15.13 32.54 20.40
C HIS A 30 14.20 31.44 20.94
N ALA A 31 13.20 31.79 21.75
CA ALA A 31 12.20 30.84 22.26
C ALA A 31 11.38 30.21 21.12
N TYR A 32 10.99 31.01 20.13
CA TYR A 32 10.31 30.53 18.93
C TYR A 32 11.19 29.57 18.13
N LYS A 33 12.43 29.96 17.82
CA LYS A 33 13.35 29.11 17.07
C LYS A 33 13.60 27.78 17.79
N ARG A 34 13.87 27.82 19.09
CA ARG A 34 14.06 26.59 19.87
C ARG A 34 12.82 25.69 19.84
N SER A 35 11.63 26.27 19.96
CA SER A 35 10.38 25.50 19.90
C SER A 35 10.18 24.86 18.53
N VAL A 36 10.56 25.56 17.46
CA VAL A 36 10.55 25.05 16.08
C VAL A 36 11.57 23.91 15.92
N ASP A 37 12.82 24.09 16.36
CA ASP A 37 13.85 23.05 16.25
C ASP A 37 13.50 21.80 17.07
N ASP A 38 12.98 21.98 18.29
CA ASP A 38 12.54 20.88 19.15
C ASP A 38 11.35 20.11 18.54
N LEU A 39 10.39 20.82 17.93
CA LEU A 39 9.28 20.20 17.21
C LEU A 39 9.77 19.43 15.99
N ASP A 40 10.70 19.98 15.19
CA ASP A 40 11.19 19.29 13.99
C ASP A 40 11.96 18.02 14.36
N ALA A 41 12.89 18.12 15.32
CA ALA A 41 13.75 17.03 15.74
C ALA A 41 13.02 15.95 16.55
N GLY A 42 12.05 16.35 17.38
CA GLY A 42 11.23 15.43 18.18
C GLY A 42 10.28 14.65 17.30
N PHE A 43 9.53 15.36 16.46
CA PHE A 43 8.46 14.75 15.68
C PHE A 43 8.97 13.79 14.62
N GLY A 44 10.08 14.12 13.95
CA GLY A 44 10.71 13.22 12.98
C GLY A 44 11.16 11.91 13.62
N ARG A 45 11.74 11.95 14.83
CA ARG A 45 12.20 10.74 15.54
C ARG A 45 11.06 9.92 16.11
N GLU A 46 10.03 10.58 16.63
CA GLU A 46 8.91 9.90 17.29
C GLU A 46 7.91 9.29 16.32
N LEU A 47 7.73 9.87 15.13
CA LEU A 47 6.77 9.36 14.15
C LEU A 47 7.35 8.34 13.17
N ASP A 48 8.66 8.30 12.95
CA ASP A 48 9.25 7.44 11.92
C ASP A 48 8.95 5.96 12.18
N VAL A 49 9.18 5.47 13.40
CA VAL A 49 8.90 4.07 13.76
C VAL A 49 7.40 3.74 13.68
N PRO A 50 6.48 4.52 14.29
CA PRO A 50 5.04 4.32 14.11
C PRO A 50 4.59 4.36 12.65
N TYR A 51 5.12 5.28 11.85
CA TYR A 51 4.78 5.38 10.42
C TYR A 51 5.24 4.14 9.65
N GLN A 52 6.48 3.69 9.87
CA GLN A 52 6.99 2.49 9.22
C GLN A 52 6.16 1.26 9.59
N THR A 53 5.96 1.02 10.88
CA THR A 53 5.30 -0.19 11.39
C THR A 53 3.80 -0.24 11.14
N ALA A 54 3.10 0.90 11.25
CA ALA A 54 1.64 0.94 11.13
C ALA A 54 1.14 1.28 9.72
N ILE A 55 1.98 1.85 8.85
CA ILE A 55 1.56 2.33 7.51
C ILE A 55 2.43 1.71 6.42
N SER A 56 3.75 1.91 6.46
CA SER A 56 4.64 1.48 5.37
C SER A 56 4.72 -0.04 5.23
N GLU A 57 4.96 -0.75 6.33
CA GLU A 57 5.07 -2.21 6.33
C GLU A 57 3.76 -2.91 5.95
N PRO A 58 2.58 -2.56 6.51
CA PRO A 58 1.33 -3.19 6.11
C PRO A 58 1.02 -2.97 4.62
N LEU A 59 1.26 -1.77 4.10
CA LEU A 59 1.12 -1.48 2.68
C LEU A 59 2.05 -2.35 1.83
N GLY A 60 3.33 -2.43 2.20
CA GLY A 60 4.31 -3.27 1.51
C GLY A 60 3.90 -4.75 1.51
N LYS A 61 3.44 -5.28 2.65
CA LYS A 61 2.95 -6.65 2.78
C LYS A 61 1.73 -6.91 1.90
N MET A 62 0.75 -6.00 1.88
CA MET A 62 -0.42 -6.13 1.00
C MET A 62 -0.03 -6.12 -0.48
N CYS A 63 0.86 -5.21 -0.87
CA CYS A 63 1.40 -5.14 -2.23
C CYS A 63 2.14 -6.42 -2.65
N ALA A 64 2.82 -7.09 -1.72
CA ALA A 64 3.58 -8.31 -2.00
C ALA A 64 2.72 -9.52 -2.38
N TYR A 65 1.42 -9.52 -2.08
CA TYR A 65 0.50 -10.59 -2.52
C TYR A 65 0.18 -10.52 -4.01
N PHE A 66 0.12 -9.31 -4.60
CA PHE A 66 -0.34 -9.14 -5.98
C PHE A 66 0.54 -9.83 -7.03
N PRO A 67 1.89 -9.85 -6.94
CA PRO A 67 2.71 -10.64 -7.86
C PRO A 67 2.30 -12.11 -7.91
N VAL A 68 2.07 -12.74 -6.75
CA VAL A 68 1.65 -14.14 -6.66
C VAL A 68 0.26 -14.32 -7.29
N VAL A 69 -0.70 -13.47 -6.94
CA VAL A 69 -2.05 -13.48 -7.52
C VAL A 69 -2.00 -13.34 -9.05
N ASN A 70 -1.16 -12.43 -9.56
CA ASN A 70 -0.97 -12.24 -10.99
C ASN A 70 -0.39 -13.48 -11.67
N GLU A 71 0.53 -14.21 -11.04
CA GLU A 71 1.02 -15.49 -11.55
C GLU A 71 -0.09 -16.53 -11.64
N HIS A 72 -0.97 -16.62 -10.64
CA HIS A 72 -2.11 -17.54 -10.67
C HIS A 72 -3.11 -17.18 -11.78
N ILE A 73 -3.39 -15.89 -11.99
CA ILE A 73 -4.21 -15.41 -13.11
C ILE A 73 -3.56 -15.79 -14.45
N ALA A 74 -2.24 -15.57 -14.60
CA ALA A 74 -1.51 -15.93 -15.81
C ALA A 74 -1.55 -17.44 -16.08
N LYS A 75 -1.38 -18.27 -15.03
CA LYS A 75 -1.49 -19.73 -15.12
C LYS A 75 -2.90 -20.16 -15.56
N ARG A 76 -3.96 -19.60 -14.96
CA ARG A 76 -5.35 -19.86 -15.35
C ARG A 76 -5.61 -19.48 -16.81
N ASN A 77 -5.08 -18.34 -17.28
CA ASN A 77 -5.22 -17.93 -18.67
C ASN A 77 -4.51 -18.87 -19.64
N LYS A 78 -3.32 -19.38 -19.28
CA LYS A 78 -2.65 -20.42 -20.08
C LYS A 78 -3.49 -21.69 -20.16
N LYS A 79 -4.11 -22.11 -19.05
CA LYS A 79 -4.97 -23.31 -19.01
C LYS A 79 -6.29 -23.14 -19.75
N LEU A 80 -6.82 -21.93 -19.83
CA LEU A 80 -7.95 -21.64 -20.72
C LEU A 80 -7.59 -21.90 -22.19
N LEU A 81 -6.40 -21.47 -22.63
CA LEU A 81 -5.95 -21.69 -24.01
C LEU A 81 -5.73 -23.19 -24.31
N ASP A 82 -5.15 -23.93 -23.36
CA ASP A 82 -4.99 -25.39 -23.47
C ASP A 82 -6.37 -26.07 -23.64
N TYR A 83 -7.35 -25.70 -22.80
CA TYR A 83 -8.72 -26.21 -22.86
C TYR A 83 -9.43 -25.83 -24.17
N ASP A 84 -9.33 -24.57 -24.61
CA ASP A 84 -9.94 -24.13 -25.87
C ASP A 84 -9.38 -24.87 -27.09
N SER A 85 -8.08 -25.16 -27.08
CA SER A 85 -7.42 -25.97 -28.12
C SER A 85 -7.95 -27.41 -28.14
N ALA A 86 -8.00 -28.07 -26.98
CA ALA A 86 -8.52 -29.44 -26.86
C ALA A 86 -10.01 -29.53 -27.26
N ARG A 87 -10.82 -28.57 -26.81
CA ARG A 87 -12.24 -28.44 -27.18
C ARG A 87 -12.44 -28.25 -28.68
N SER A 88 -11.61 -27.43 -29.32
CA SER A 88 -11.64 -27.21 -30.78
C SER A 88 -11.27 -28.48 -31.55
N LYS A 89 -10.24 -29.23 -31.08
CA LYS A 89 -9.83 -30.52 -31.65
C LYS A 89 -10.94 -31.57 -31.54
N LEU A 90 -11.56 -31.69 -30.36
CA LEU A 90 -12.69 -32.60 -30.12
C LEU A 90 -13.87 -32.26 -31.05
N ARG A 91 -14.27 -30.98 -31.12
CA ARG A 91 -15.36 -30.53 -32.00
C ARG A 91 -15.12 -30.90 -33.46
N LYS A 92 -13.90 -30.69 -33.97
CA LYS A 92 -13.54 -31.08 -35.35
C LYS A 92 -13.69 -32.58 -35.61
N LEU A 93 -13.34 -33.42 -34.63
CA LEU A 93 -13.49 -34.88 -34.75
C LEU A 93 -14.95 -35.35 -34.62
N ILE A 94 -15.79 -34.60 -33.91
CA ILE A 94 -17.24 -34.84 -33.89
C ILE A 94 -17.86 -34.46 -35.23
N ASP A 95 -17.55 -33.26 -35.74
CA ASP A 95 -18.10 -32.75 -37.00
C ASP A 95 -17.62 -33.55 -38.22
N LYS A 96 -16.38 -34.06 -38.16
CA LYS A 96 -15.79 -34.94 -39.18
C LYS A 96 -15.15 -36.16 -38.51
N PRO A 97 -15.92 -37.26 -38.33
CA PRO A 97 -15.42 -38.49 -37.72
C PRO A 97 -14.22 -39.06 -38.46
N SER A 98 -13.22 -39.52 -37.70
CA SER A 98 -12.07 -40.23 -38.27
C SER A 98 -12.37 -41.70 -38.47
N GLU A 99 -11.73 -42.32 -39.47
CA GLU A 99 -11.75 -43.78 -39.66
C GLU A 99 -11.07 -44.55 -38.52
N ASP A 100 -10.19 -43.89 -37.74
CA ASP A 100 -9.55 -44.45 -36.56
C ASP A 100 -10.47 -44.26 -35.34
N PRO A 101 -11.08 -45.35 -34.82
CA PRO A 101 -12.03 -45.27 -33.72
C PRO A 101 -11.39 -44.85 -32.40
N THR A 102 -10.05 -44.84 -32.30
CA THR A 102 -9.35 -44.44 -31.08
C THR A 102 -9.15 -42.93 -30.96
N LYS A 103 -9.27 -42.17 -32.06
CA LYS A 103 -9.00 -40.73 -32.05
C LYS A 103 -10.05 -39.92 -31.30
N LEU A 104 -11.32 -40.25 -31.46
CA LEU A 104 -12.40 -39.52 -30.78
C LEU A 104 -12.35 -39.73 -29.25
N PRO A 105 -12.24 -40.98 -28.72
CA PRO A 105 -12.07 -41.19 -27.29
C PRO A 105 -10.84 -40.49 -26.70
N LYS A 106 -9.70 -40.51 -27.40
CA LYS A 106 -8.49 -39.81 -26.95
C LYS A 106 -8.67 -38.30 -26.89
N ALA A 107 -9.28 -37.70 -27.91
CA ALA A 107 -9.56 -36.26 -27.91
C ALA A 107 -10.59 -35.86 -26.84
N GLN A 108 -11.54 -36.75 -26.52
CA GLN A 108 -12.47 -36.55 -25.40
C GLN A 108 -11.72 -36.54 -24.08
N GLN A 109 -10.85 -37.52 -23.84
CA GLN A 109 -10.03 -37.58 -22.63
C GLN A 109 -9.14 -36.34 -22.48
N GLU A 110 -8.42 -35.93 -23.54
CA GLU A 110 -7.59 -34.72 -23.54
C GLU A 110 -8.41 -33.45 -23.23
N ASN A 111 -9.63 -33.34 -23.77
CA ASN A 111 -10.53 -32.23 -23.47
C ASN A 111 -10.96 -32.22 -22.00
N ASP A 112 -11.32 -33.37 -21.45
CA ASP A 112 -11.83 -33.48 -20.09
C ASP A 112 -10.73 -33.19 -19.06
N GLU A 113 -9.51 -33.70 -19.28
CA GLU A 113 -8.34 -33.39 -18.46
C GLU A 113 -7.98 -31.90 -18.52
N ALA A 114 -7.98 -31.29 -19.71
CA ALA A 114 -7.69 -29.86 -19.85
C ALA A 114 -8.78 -28.98 -19.20
N LYS A 115 -10.05 -29.41 -19.31
CA LYS A 115 -11.19 -28.74 -18.66
C LYS A 115 -11.07 -28.78 -17.14
N GLU A 116 -10.81 -29.95 -16.57
CA GLU A 116 -10.68 -30.12 -15.11
C GLU A 116 -9.60 -29.20 -14.53
N VAL A 117 -8.41 -29.20 -15.14
CA VAL A 117 -7.29 -28.35 -14.68
C VAL A 117 -7.62 -26.86 -14.79
N PHE A 118 -8.30 -26.45 -15.87
CA PHE A 118 -8.74 -25.08 -16.04
C PHE A 118 -9.80 -24.68 -14.99
N ASP A 119 -10.83 -25.50 -14.80
CA ASP A 119 -11.95 -25.23 -13.90
C ASP A 119 -11.45 -25.09 -12.45
N ILE A 120 -10.53 -25.97 -12.00
CA ILE A 120 -9.92 -25.88 -10.67
C ILE A 120 -9.30 -24.49 -10.43
N LEU A 121 -8.46 -24.02 -11.36
CA LEU A 121 -7.79 -22.71 -11.22
C LEU A 121 -8.77 -21.55 -11.35
N ASN A 122 -9.76 -21.70 -12.23
CA ASN A 122 -10.77 -20.68 -12.48
C ASN A 122 -11.67 -20.47 -11.26
N ASP A 123 -12.18 -21.55 -10.70
CA ASP A 123 -13.10 -21.52 -9.58
C ASP A 123 -12.40 -21.04 -8.31
N GLN A 124 -11.14 -21.43 -8.11
CA GLN A 124 -10.30 -20.88 -7.05
C GLN A 124 -10.18 -19.35 -7.16
N LEU A 125 -9.82 -18.82 -8.33
CA LEU A 125 -9.68 -17.37 -8.53
C LEU A 125 -11.01 -16.62 -8.38
N ILE A 126 -12.12 -17.20 -8.86
CA ILE A 126 -13.46 -16.61 -8.70
C ILE A 126 -13.84 -16.52 -7.22
N ALA A 127 -13.49 -17.53 -6.42
CA ALA A 127 -13.77 -17.53 -4.99
C ALA A 127 -12.85 -16.57 -4.22
N GLU A 128 -11.55 -16.57 -4.50
CA GLU A 128 -10.54 -15.90 -3.66
C GLU A 128 -10.35 -14.41 -3.99
N LEU A 129 -10.43 -14.00 -5.26
CA LEU A 129 -10.19 -12.60 -5.66
C LEU A 129 -11.15 -11.60 -4.98
N PRO A 130 -12.47 -11.86 -4.91
CA PRO A 130 -13.39 -10.97 -4.19
C PRO A 130 -13.04 -10.88 -2.71
N GLN A 131 -12.68 -12.00 -2.07
CA GLN A 131 -12.30 -12.02 -0.65
C GLN A 131 -11.05 -11.19 -0.39
N LEU A 132 -10.03 -11.31 -1.25
CA LEU A 132 -8.82 -10.49 -1.18
C LEU A 132 -9.14 -8.99 -1.29
N LEU A 133 -10.05 -8.64 -2.20
CA LEU A 133 -10.50 -7.27 -2.34
C LEU A 133 -11.23 -6.81 -1.08
N ASP A 134 -12.19 -7.56 -0.56
CA ASP A 134 -12.97 -7.15 0.61
C ASP A 134 -12.10 -7.00 1.87
N LEU A 135 -11.07 -7.83 2.03
CA LEU A 135 -10.10 -7.74 3.12
C LEU A 135 -9.32 -6.42 3.15
N ARG A 136 -9.23 -5.67 2.03
CA ARG A 136 -8.46 -4.42 1.97
C ARG A 136 -8.92 -3.39 3.01
N VAL A 137 -10.21 -3.33 3.29
CA VAL A 137 -10.79 -2.35 4.22
C VAL A 137 -10.35 -2.66 5.66
N PRO A 138 -10.75 -3.81 6.26
CA PRO A 138 -10.36 -4.12 7.63
C PRO A 138 -8.85 -4.26 7.81
N TYR A 139 -8.11 -4.60 6.75
CA TYR A 139 -6.65 -4.66 6.80
C TYR A 139 -6.00 -3.28 6.97
N PHE A 140 -6.53 -2.24 6.31
CA PHE A 140 -5.97 -0.89 6.37
C PHE A 140 -6.63 0.01 7.43
N ASP A 141 -7.76 -0.39 8.03
CA ASP A 141 -8.41 0.35 9.11
C ASP A 141 -7.44 0.77 10.23
N PRO A 142 -6.57 -0.12 10.77
CA PRO A 142 -5.58 0.27 11.78
C PRO A 142 -4.54 1.27 11.26
N SER A 143 -4.17 1.19 9.98
CA SER A 143 -3.23 2.14 9.36
C SER A 143 -3.84 3.54 9.26
N PHE A 144 -5.13 3.64 8.89
CA PHE A 144 -5.85 4.91 8.88
C PHE A 144 -6.00 5.48 10.29
N GLU A 145 -6.37 4.64 11.26
CA GLU A 145 -6.45 5.06 12.67
C GLU A 145 -5.10 5.59 13.17
N ALA A 146 -4.01 4.84 12.93
CA ALA A 146 -2.67 5.24 13.31
C ALA A 146 -2.28 6.57 12.68
N MET A 147 -2.58 6.78 11.40
CA MET A 147 -2.30 8.03 10.70
C MET A 147 -3.05 9.21 11.32
N ILE A 148 -4.34 9.06 11.65
CA ILE A 148 -5.14 10.10 12.30
C ILE A 148 -4.56 10.43 13.68
N ARG A 149 -4.19 9.41 14.46
CA ARG A 149 -3.59 9.59 15.79
C ARG A 149 -2.24 10.31 15.73
N MET A 150 -1.38 9.98 14.76
CA MET A 150 -0.11 10.68 14.53
C MET A 150 -0.34 12.16 14.22
N GLN A 151 -1.30 12.48 13.36
CA GLN A 151 -1.63 13.86 13.00
C GLN A 151 -2.25 14.63 14.18
N ALA A 152 -3.11 13.99 14.96
CA ALA A 152 -3.68 14.60 16.17
C ALA A 152 -2.60 14.94 17.19
N LYS A 153 -1.68 13.98 17.44
CA LYS A 153 -0.52 14.19 18.31
C LYS A 153 0.36 15.35 17.81
N PHE A 154 0.60 15.44 16.50
CA PHE A 154 1.34 16.56 15.90
C PHE A 154 0.73 17.91 16.25
N ALA A 155 -0.59 18.02 16.05
CA ALA A 155 -1.31 19.26 16.25
C ALA A 155 -1.32 19.67 17.72
N GLU A 156 -1.52 18.71 18.63
CA GLU A 156 -1.51 18.91 20.08
C GLU A 156 -0.14 19.39 20.58
N GLU A 157 0.93 18.65 20.27
CA GLU A 157 2.29 19.02 20.68
C GLU A 157 2.73 20.35 20.05
N GLY A 158 2.39 20.57 18.78
CA GLY A 158 2.65 21.82 18.09
C GLY A 158 1.98 23.01 18.77
N TYR A 159 0.71 22.85 19.16
CA TYR A 159 -0.02 23.88 19.91
C TYR A 159 0.61 24.14 21.28
N GLU A 160 0.90 23.10 22.06
CA GLU A 160 1.51 23.24 23.38
C GLU A 160 2.87 23.95 23.33
N LYS A 161 3.76 23.51 22.44
CA LYS A 161 5.10 24.09 22.29
C LYS A 161 5.05 25.55 21.87
N LEU A 162 4.20 25.89 20.88
CA LEU A 162 4.08 27.27 20.41
C LEU A 162 3.36 28.17 21.41
N SER A 163 2.42 27.65 22.20
CA SER A 163 1.78 28.42 23.29
C SER A 163 2.78 28.81 24.38
N GLY A 164 3.81 27.99 24.59
CA GLY A 164 4.91 28.28 25.52
C GLY A 164 5.78 29.47 25.11
N VAL A 165 5.79 29.85 23.83
CA VAL A 165 6.52 31.02 23.32
C VAL A 165 5.86 32.34 23.74
N GLN A 166 4.56 32.32 24.07
CA GLN A 166 3.80 33.51 24.46
C GLN A 166 3.98 33.91 25.94
N ARG A 167 4.68 33.09 26.74
CA ARG A 167 4.90 33.31 28.17
C ARG A 167 6.33 33.78 28.43
#